data_AF-A0A3M1ZRQ6-F1
#
_entry.id   AF-A0A3M1ZRQ6-F1
#
_cell.length_a   1.000
_cell.length_b   1.000
_cell.length_c   1.000
_cell.angle_alpha   90.00
_cell.angle_beta   90.00
_cell.angle_gamma   90.00
#
_symmetry.space_group_name_H-M   'P 1'
#
loop_
_entity.id
_entity.type
_entity.pdbx_description
1 polymer ?
#
loop_
_entity_poly.entity_id
_entity_poly.type
_entity_poly.pdbx_seq_one_letter_code
_entity_poly.pdbx_strand_id
1 'polypeptide(L)'
;MGPLVPYDEALAEVAAETGNGLERLAFPIPDMGTPTPETMVRILDAMDERLRAGKRLYVHCLGGRGRTGVVLGCYLVRHAPRLLGTDDPAEAPERALRAIVERRRAFGMPFAGDSPQSEAQFQMVWSWRVGQ
;
A
#
# COMPACT_ATOMS: atom_id res chain seq x y z
N MET A 1 -13.32 -16.47 -16.87
CA MET A 1 -12.12 -15.85 -16.27
C MET A 1 -10.99 -16.87 -16.45
N GLY A 2 -9.98 -16.55 -17.26
CA GLY A 2 -8.86 -17.48 -17.50
C GLY A 2 -8.00 -17.68 -16.26
N PRO A 3 -7.09 -18.66 -16.25
CA PRO A 3 -6.14 -18.84 -15.15
C PRO A 3 -5.29 -17.58 -14.99
N LEU A 4 -5.00 -17.20 -13.75
CA LEU A 4 -4.04 -16.13 -13.48
C LEU A 4 -2.66 -16.60 -13.95
N VAL A 5 -2.05 -15.84 -14.86
CA VAL A 5 -0.66 -16.08 -15.27
C VAL A 5 0.23 -15.96 -14.04
N PRO A 6 1.13 -16.92 -13.76
CA PRO A 6 2.11 -16.77 -12.71
C PRO A 6 2.91 -15.49 -12.92
N TYR A 7 3.05 -14.70 -11.85
CA TYR A 7 3.77 -13.42 -11.92
C TYR A 7 5.18 -13.57 -12.47
N ASP A 8 5.86 -14.67 -12.17
CA ASP A 8 7.28 -14.81 -12.49
C ASP A 8 7.49 -14.85 -14.02
N GLU A 9 6.58 -15.47 -14.76
CA GLU A 9 6.58 -15.48 -16.23
C GLU A 9 6.26 -14.08 -16.78
N ALA A 10 5.17 -13.47 -16.31
CA ALA A 10 4.77 -12.14 -16.77
C ALA A 10 5.82 -11.06 -16.46
N LEU A 11 6.52 -11.16 -15.33
CA LEU A 11 7.57 -10.22 -14.94
C LEU A 11 8.83 -10.44 -15.77
N ALA A 12 9.18 -11.68 -16.13
CA ALA A 12 10.30 -11.95 -17.02
C ALA A 12 10.06 -11.38 -18.42
N GLU A 13 8.84 -11.50 -18.94
CA GLU A 13 8.43 -10.92 -20.22
C GLU A 13 8.55 -9.39 -20.20
N VAL A 14 7.92 -8.72 -19.21
CA VAL A 14 8.01 -7.25 -19.10
C VAL A 14 9.45 -6.78 -18.85
N ALA A 15 10.26 -7.53 -18.09
CA ALA A 15 11.67 -7.19 -17.89
C ALA A 15 12.47 -7.28 -19.18
N ALA A 16 12.23 -8.29 -20.01
CA ALA A 16 12.87 -8.44 -21.31
C ALA A 16 12.45 -7.33 -22.29
N GLU A 17 11.17 -6.95 -22.29
CA GLU A 17 10.64 -5.88 -23.15
C GLU A 17 11.13 -4.49 -22.75
N THR A 18 11.17 -4.20 -21.45
CA THR A 18 11.46 -2.85 -20.95
C THR A 18 12.94 -2.62 -20.66
N GLY A 19 13.75 -3.68 -20.60
CA GLY A 19 15.14 -3.64 -20.15
C GLY A 19 15.31 -3.28 -18.67
N ASN A 20 14.21 -3.21 -17.90
CA ASN A 20 14.23 -2.87 -16.49
C ASN A 20 14.17 -4.13 -15.62
N GLY A 21 15.02 -4.19 -14.61
CA GLY A 21 14.92 -5.22 -13.58
C GLY A 21 13.65 -5.06 -12.76
N LEU A 22 12.76 -6.04 -12.82
CA LEU A 22 11.54 -6.13 -12.02
C LEU A 22 11.77 -7.05 -10.82
N GLU A 23 11.27 -6.63 -9.66
CA GLU A 23 11.33 -7.41 -8.43
C GLU A 23 9.92 -7.53 -7.86
N ARG A 24 9.52 -8.75 -7.51
CA ARG A 24 8.25 -9.03 -6.84
C ARG A 24 8.48 -9.45 -5.42
N LEU A 25 7.78 -8.79 -4.51
CA LEU A 25 7.60 -9.23 -3.14
C LEU A 25 6.16 -9.65 -2.92
N ALA A 26 5.96 -10.82 -2.31
CA ALA A 26 4.63 -11.34 -2.02
C ALA A 26 4.38 -11.36 -0.51
N PHE A 27 3.38 -10.59 -0.07
CA PHE A 27 2.86 -10.60 1.28
C PHE A 27 1.36 -10.94 1.22
N PRO A 28 1.00 -12.23 1.29
CA PRO A 28 -0.39 -12.65 1.20
C PRO A 28 -1.23 -12.06 2.33
N ILE A 29 -2.33 -11.40 1.98
CA ILE A 29 -3.31 -10.86 2.93
C ILE A 29 -4.68 -11.41 2.54
N PRO A 30 -5.41 -12.08 3.46
CA PRO A 30 -6.76 -12.58 3.20
C PRO A 30 -7.68 -11.48 2.67
N ASP A 31 -8.57 -11.83 1.74
CA ASP A 31 -9.48 -10.83 1.20
C ASP A 31 -10.37 -10.24 2.29
N MET A 32 -10.65 -8.93 2.19
CA MET A 32 -11.34 -8.13 3.20
C MET A 32 -10.68 -8.07 4.60
N GLY A 33 -9.57 -8.79 4.82
CA GLY A 33 -8.80 -8.79 6.06
C GLY A 33 -7.63 -7.80 6.06
N THR A 34 -6.76 -7.98 7.04
CA THR A 34 -5.55 -7.21 7.29
C THR A 34 -4.33 -8.14 7.46
N PRO A 35 -3.10 -7.68 7.18
CA PRO A 35 -1.92 -8.37 7.68
C PRO A 35 -1.85 -8.27 9.21
N THR A 36 -1.02 -9.10 9.84
CA THR A 36 -0.64 -8.86 11.24
C THR A 36 0.19 -7.58 11.36
N PRO A 37 0.25 -6.92 12.52
CA PRO A 37 1.12 -5.77 12.72
C PRO A 37 2.59 -6.05 12.34
N GLU A 38 3.12 -7.20 12.71
CA GLU A 38 4.51 -7.61 12.39
C GLU A 38 4.70 -7.78 10.89
N THR A 39 3.69 -8.33 10.21
CA THR A 39 3.70 -8.47 8.75
C THR A 39 3.64 -7.10 8.08
N MET A 40 2.86 -6.15 8.62
CA MET A 40 2.83 -4.79 8.11
C MET A 40 4.17 -4.08 8.27
N VAL A 41 4.83 -4.20 9.43
CA VAL A 41 6.20 -3.67 9.64
C VAL A 41 7.13 -4.19 8.54
N ARG A 42 7.13 -5.50 8.28
CA ARG A 42 7.95 -6.11 7.22
C ARG A 42 7.63 -5.57 5.82
N ILE A 43 6.35 -5.33 5.51
CA ILE A 43 5.93 -4.72 4.24
C ILE A 43 6.51 -3.31 4.14
N LEU A 44 6.30 -2.48 5.16
CA LEU A 44 6.74 -1.09 5.18
C LEU A 44 8.27 -0.97 5.13
N ASP A 45 8.99 -1.83 5.85
CA ASP A 45 10.45 -1.88 5.83
C ASP A 45 10.99 -2.21 4.43
N ALA A 46 10.37 -3.19 3.76
CA ALA A 46 10.72 -3.56 2.40
C ALA A 46 10.44 -2.43 1.40
N MET A 47 9.35 -1.67 1.59
CA MET A 47 9.03 -0.48 0.80
C MET A 47 10.08 0.62 1.03
N ASP A 48 10.41 0.90 2.28
CA ASP A 48 11.38 1.93 2.66
C ASP A 48 12.77 1.63 2.11
N GLU A 49 13.22 0.38 2.22
CA GLU A 49 14.50 -0.09 1.66
C GLU A 49 14.58 0.18 0.15
N ARG A 50 13.53 -0.16 -0.60
CA ARG A 50 13.50 -0.04 -2.06
C ARG A 50 13.38 1.42 -2.50
N LEU A 51 12.59 2.22 -1.80
CA LEU A 51 12.52 3.66 -2.05
C LEU A 51 13.86 4.35 -1.74
N ARG A 52 14.55 3.97 -0.66
CA ARG A 52 15.91 4.45 -0.34
C ARG A 52 16.93 4.07 -1.40
N ALA A 53 16.76 2.91 -2.03
CA ALA A 53 17.57 2.46 -3.17
C ALA A 53 17.18 3.14 -4.51
N GLY A 54 16.29 4.13 -4.50
CA GLY A 54 15.86 4.85 -5.71
C GLY A 54 14.89 4.07 -6.60
N LYS A 55 14.35 2.92 -6.13
CA LYS A 55 13.38 2.14 -6.89
C LYS A 55 11.99 2.78 -6.83
N ARG A 56 11.17 2.47 -7.83
CA ARG A 56 9.73 2.79 -7.86
C ARG A 56 8.93 1.60 -7.36
N LEU A 57 7.87 1.87 -6.60
CA LEU A 57 7.02 0.83 -6.05
C LEU A 57 5.68 0.77 -6.79
N TYR A 58 5.23 -0.46 -7.06
CA TYR A 58 3.87 -0.77 -7.47
C TYR A 58 3.23 -1.67 -6.41
N VAL A 59 2.19 -1.17 -5.74
CA VAL A 59 1.48 -1.89 -4.67
C VAL A 59 0.06 -2.15 -5.15
N HIS A 60 -0.39 -3.40 -5.11
CA HIS A 60 -1.72 -3.76 -5.55
C HIS A 60 -2.30 -4.93 -4.73
N CYS A 61 -3.62 -5.09 -4.79
CA CYS A 61 -4.32 -6.32 -4.44
C CYS A 61 -5.13 -6.76 -5.67
N LEU A 62 -6.23 -7.49 -5.50
CA LEU A 62 -7.10 -7.83 -6.63
C LEU A 62 -7.75 -6.59 -7.27
N GLY A 63 -8.33 -5.71 -6.44
CA GLY A 63 -9.03 -4.51 -6.90
C GLY A 63 -8.29 -3.19 -6.65
N GLY A 64 -7.04 -3.25 -6.17
CA GLY A 64 -6.26 -2.07 -5.82
C GLY A 64 -6.94 -1.11 -4.84
N ARG A 65 -7.78 -1.62 -3.93
CA ARG A 65 -8.73 -0.81 -3.13
C ARG A 65 -8.57 -1.02 -1.62
N GLY A 66 -8.94 -2.19 -1.08
CA GLY A 66 -8.95 -2.45 0.36
C GLY A 66 -7.55 -2.65 0.94
N ARG A 67 -6.98 -3.84 0.75
CA ARG A 67 -5.63 -4.21 1.25
C ARG A 67 -4.54 -3.24 0.78
N THR A 68 -4.65 -2.75 -0.45
CA THR A 68 -3.76 -1.70 -0.98
C THR A 68 -3.89 -0.40 -0.17
N GLY A 69 -5.11 0.05 0.13
CA GLY A 69 -5.36 1.20 1.00
C GLY A 69 -4.80 1.02 2.40
N VAL A 70 -4.85 -0.20 2.96
CA VAL A 70 -4.27 -0.48 4.29
C VAL A 70 -2.75 -0.29 4.29
N VAL A 71 -2.06 -0.90 3.33
CA VAL A 71 -0.59 -0.79 3.21
C VAL A 71 -0.17 0.66 2.99
N LEU A 72 -0.82 1.36 2.03
CA LEU A 72 -0.50 2.75 1.75
C LEU A 72 -0.89 3.68 2.91
N GLY A 73 -1.94 3.35 3.67
CA GLY A 73 -2.39 4.12 4.83
C GLY A 73 -1.37 4.06 5.94
N CYS A 74 -0.94 2.85 6.32
CA CYS A 74 0.10 2.66 7.34
C CYS A 74 1.43 3.30 6.90
N TYR A 75 1.79 3.21 5.61
CA TYR A 75 2.97 3.89 5.07
C TYR A 75 2.87 5.42 5.22
N LEU A 76 1.72 6.02 4.92
CA LEU A 76 1.51 7.46 5.08
C LEU A 76 1.57 7.89 6.56
N VAL A 77 1.04 7.08 7.48
CA VAL A 77 1.16 7.33 8.93
C VAL A 77 2.61 7.24 9.39
N ARG A 78 3.34 6.18 9.00
CA ARG A 78 4.77 5.99 9.33
C ARG A 78 5.60 7.22 8.94
N HIS A 79 5.29 7.82 7.79
CA HIS A 79 6.00 8.96 7.20
C HIS A 79 5.24 10.30 7.32
N ALA A 80 4.30 10.41 8.26
CA ALA A 80 3.39 11.56 8.35
C ALA A 80 4.10 12.93 8.42
N PRO A 81 5.23 13.11 9.16
CA PRO A 81 5.89 14.42 9.20
C PRO A 81 6.32 14.90 7.81
N ARG A 82 6.83 13.97 6.99
CA ARG A 82 7.35 14.26 5.65
C ARG A 82 6.25 14.30 4.59
N LEU A 83 5.24 13.44 4.68
CA LEU A 83 4.26 13.23 3.61
C LEU A 83 2.89 13.88 3.86
N LEU A 84 2.57 14.19 5.11
CA LEU A 84 1.28 14.73 5.54
C LEU A 84 1.41 16.06 6.31
N GLY A 85 2.63 16.49 6.61
CA GLY A 85 2.91 17.76 7.29
C GLY A 85 2.42 17.78 8.74
N THR A 86 2.36 16.63 9.40
CA THR A 86 2.03 16.52 10.82
C THR A 86 2.94 15.48 11.49
N ASP A 87 3.44 15.81 12.67
CA ASP A 87 4.09 14.89 13.60
C ASP A 87 3.15 14.49 14.75
N ASP A 88 1.92 15.01 14.78
CA ASP A 88 0.92 14.64 15.78
C ASP A 88 0.43 13.20 15.53
N PRO A 89 0.70 12.26 16.46
CA PRO A 89 0.26 10.88 16.34
C PRO A 89 -1.27 10.71 16.40
N ALA A 90 -2.03 11.71 16.84
CA ALA A 90 -3.49 11.71 16.81
C ALA A 90 -4.04 12.12 15.43
N GLU A 91 -3.36 13.01 14.71
CA GLU A 91 -3.81 13.47 13.38
C GLU A 91 -3.36 12.56 12.24
N ALA A 92 -2.20 11.92 12.38
CA ALA A 92 -1.57 11.17 11.29
C ALA A 92 -2.49 10.12 10.63
N PRO A 93 -3.25 9.29 11.39
CA PRO A 93 -4.13 8.29 10.79
C PRO A 93 -5.29 8.89 9.99
N GLU A 94 -5.97 9.91 10.51
CA GLU A 94 -7.07 10.57 9.80
C GLU A 94 -6.56 11.21 8.50
N ARG A 95 -5.43 11.92 8.57
CA ARG A 95 -4.81 12.54 7.38
C ARG A 95 -4.39 11.50 6.34
N ALA A 96 -3.85 10.36 6.76
CA ALA A 96 -3.48 9.28 5.85
C ALA A 96 -4.70 8.73 5.09
N LEU A 97 -5.78 8.43 5.81
CA LEU A 97 -7.04 7.94 5.25
C LEU A 97 -7.66 8.95 4.27
N ARG A 98 -7.71 10.23 4.66
CA ARG A 98 -8.19 11.31 3.80
C ARG A 98 -7.34 11.42 2.53
N ALA A 99 -6.02 11.41 2.66
CA ALA A 99 -5.10 11.55 1.54
C ALA A 99 -5.23 10.39 0.53
N ILE A 100 -5.53 9.16 0.98
CA ILE A 100 -5.81 8.04 0.07
C ILE A 100 -7.04 8.34 -0.77
N VAL A 101 -8.16 8.72 -0.14
CA VAL A 101 -9.42 8.99 -0.83
C VAL A 101 -9.27 10.16 -1.80
N GLU A 102 -8.62 11.25 -1.37
CA GLU A 102 -8.37 12.43 -2.22
C GLU A 102 -7.54 12.08 -3.44
N ARG A 103 -6.44 11.34 -3.27
CA ARG A 103 -5.60 10.92 -4.40
C ARG A 103 -6.36 10.01 -5.35
N ARG A 104 -7.12 9.02 -4.85
CA ARG A 104 -7.94 8.14 -5.69
C ARG A 104 -8.98 8.92 -6.49
N ARG A 105 -9.63 9.92 -5.88
CA ARG A 105 -10.58 10.82 -6.56
C ARG A 105 -9.89 11.64 -7.64
N ALA A 106 -8.72 12.22 -7.35
CA ALA A 106 -7.95 13.00 -8.31
C ALA A 106 -7.55 12.19 -9.55
N PHE A 107 -7.29 10.89 -9.39
CA PHE A 107 -7.03 9.96 -10.50
C PHE A 107 -8.29 9.40 -11.17
N GLY A 108 -9.50 9.86 -10.80
CA GLY A 108 -10.75 9.35 -11.36
C GLY A 108 -10.99 7.87 -11.10
N MET A 109 -10.42 7.31 -10.04
CA MET A 109 -10.54 5.88 -9.75
C MET A 109 -11.97 5.52 -9.31
N PRO A 110 -12.56 4.42 -9.82
CA PRO A 110 -13.82 3.90 -9.30
C PRO A 110 -13.74 3.62 -7.81
N PHE A 111 -14.85 3.84 -7.09
CA PHE A 111 -14.97 3.59 -5.66
C PHE A 111 -13.87 4.29 -4.84
N ALA A 112 -13.52 5.53 -5.22
CA ALA A 112 -12.43 6.27 -4.59
C ALA A 112 -12.66 6.52 -3.09
N GLY A 113 -13.91 6.58 -2.63
CA GLY A 113 -14.27 6.72 -1.21
C GLY A 113 -14.10 5.44 -0.39
N ASP A 114 -13.99 4.28 -1.03
CA ASP A 114 -14.09 2.97 -0.37
C ASP A 114 -12.69 2.37 -0.16
N SER A 115 -11.74 3.15 0.35
CA SER A 115 -10.36 2.70 0.61
C SER A 115 -9.85 3.23 1.95
N PRO A 116 -9.53 2.37 2.93
CA PRO A 116 -9.72 0.91 2.94
C PRO A 116 -11.20 0.47 2.90
N GLN A 117 -11.48 -0.84 2.77
CA GLN A 117 -12.83 -1.35 2.46
C GLN A 117 -13.60 -1.97 3.62
N SER A 118 -12.94 -2.37 4.70
CA SER A 118 -13.61 -2.99 5.85
C SER A 118 -13.24 -2.27 7.14
N GLU A 119 -14.06 -2.46 8.16
CA GLU A 119 -13.81 -1.89 9.49
C GLU A 119 -12.45 -2.31 10.03
N ALA A 120 -12.10 -3.60 9.95
CA ALA A 120 -10.79 -4.09 10.39
C ALA A 120 -9.62 -3.41 9.65
N GLN A 121 -9.79 -3.15 8.35
CA GLN A 121 -8.81 -2.46 7.53
C GLN A 121 -8.66 -0.98 7.92
N PHE A 122 -9.76 -0.30 8.19
CA PHE A 122 -9.76 1.06 8.70
C PHE A 122 -9.07 1.12 10.06
N GLN A 123 -9.45 0.24 10.99
CA GLN A 123 -8.88 0.17 12.34
C GLN A 123 -7.38 -0.10 12.34
N MET A 124 -6.87 -0.90 11.40
CA MET A 124 -5.43 -1.09 11.28
C MET A 124 -4.68 0.20 10.95
N VAL A 125 -5.20 1.01 10.00
CA VAL A 125 -4.59 2.32 9.69
C VAL A 125 -4.77 3.28 10.86
N TRP A 126 -5.95 3.30 11.46
CA TRP A 126 -6.30 4.16 12.60
C TRP A 126 -5.39 3.94 13.82
N SER A 127 -5.02 2.69 14.09
CA SER A 127 -4.16 2.32 15.21
C SER A 127 -2.66 2.39 14.92
N TRP A 128 -2.26 2.60 13.65
CA TRP A 128 -0.85 2.69 13.27
C TRP A 128 -0.19 3.94 13.87
N ARG A 129 1.09 3.84 14.24
CA ARG A 129 1.83 4.94 14.85
C ARG A 129 2.94 5.45 13.93
N VAL A 130 3.29 6.73 14.08
CA VAL A 130 4.42 7.33 13.38
C VAL A 130 5.70 6.55 13.73
N GLY A 131 6.49 6.20 12.71
CA GLY A 131 7.73 5.41 12.87
C GLY A 131 7.55 3.91 13.11
N GLN A 132 6.33 3.41 13.34
CA GLN A 132 6.04 1.97 13.43
C GLN A 132 6.05 1.32 12.05
#